data_AF-A0A6I8UYV6-F1
#
_entry.id   AF-A0A6I8UYV6-F1
#
_cell.length_a   1.000
_cell.length_b   1.000
_cell.length_c   1.000
_cell.angle_alpha   90.00
_cell.angle_beta   90.00
_cell.angle_gamma   90.00
#
_symmetry.space_group_name_H-M   'P 1'
#
loop_
_entity.id
_entity.type
_entity.pdbx_description
1 polymer ?
#
loop_
_entity_poly.entity_id
_entity_poly.type
_entity_poly.pdbx_seq_one_letter_code
_entity_poly.pdbx_strand_id
1 'polypeptide(L)'
;MKPAIKGDIWQQQRRSRYGAWDDPGVSMFAVIGQEPIENMLTMMTPLPLGTSDFDKEAYPMLHKTSDADNAVFRTVKFQVEQLALNRTLQMRPKEEQKRIDNEILRALVKERRSEMVAASRRIQLQRNVPELRDLQLEINVAKTALSVRKSMLSGQEQKCLNKKAELDEARAQQKQVELQLCKERLVAEQKSKAFREALMSQLAEATKNRLREQQETQARERRELLEFQKKYALELSQEAEKVALRRKELQESLKETSAQKQAALEIEARKNVTRPQRGILDSFGPTTAAFVAKDMKRRADEIQAREINSARLGAELNQIRRDRETNDELFIDLLEREYRAKDTKKVLENIAAQQAASYANREEVCLQRKAAKYFREQWAAIGNNIPRDSTSFGERQHSLNVGRNAMMQEKNMQCHREMVELAIANKHHRKADAESTRNITSALAQLQNAEDLAVKEERLRMLRSEPREVLNAIRPFALTASEHTLLNLETSKRI
;
A
#
# COMPACT_ATOMS: atom_id res chain seq x y z
N MET A 1 -4.57 -37.60 46.05
CA MET A 1 -5.51 -38.14 45.04
C MET A 1 -4.70 -38.68 43.86
N LYS A 2 -4.72 -39.99 43.67
CA LYS A 2 -4.24 -40.67 42.44
C LYS A 2 -5.48 -41.05 41.63
N PRO A 3 -5.42 -41.04 40.28
CA PRO A 3 -6.18 -42.00 39.51
C PRO A 3 -5.27 -43.17 39.13
N ALA A 4 -5.85 -44.35 39.29
CA ALA A 4 -5.26 -45.64 39.00
C ALA A 4 -5.24 -45.90 37.49
N ILE A 5 -4.16 -46.55 37.08
CA ILE A 5 -4.06 -47.29 35.83
C ILE A 5 -4.99 -48.50 35.95
N LYS A 6 -5.96 -48.61 35.05
CA LYS A 6 -6.54 -49.89 34.62
C LYS A 6 -6.42 -49.92 33.11
N GLY A 7 -5.62 -50.85 32.61
CA GLY A 7 -5.62 -51.19 31.19
C GLY A 7 -6.84 -52.02 30.86
N ASP A 8 -7.37 -51.80 29.67
CA ASP A 8 -8.03 -52.82 28.86
C ASP A 8 -7.70 -52.51 27.41
N ILE A 9 -6.86 -53.36 26.82
CA ILE A 9 -6.50 -53.34 25.40
C ILE A 9 -7.49 -54.27 24.71
N TRP A 10 -8.48 -53.69 24.03
CA TRP A 10 -9.20 -54.37 22.96
C TRP A 10 -9.39 -53.39 21.81
N GLN A 11 -8.78 -53.74 20.68
CA GLN A 11 -8.94 -53.07 19.40
C GLN A 11 -10.40 -53.12 18.95
N GLN A 12 -11.05 -51.97 18.81
CA GLN A 12 -12.24 -51.84 17.97
C GLN A 12 -12.09 -50.60 17.09
N GLN A 13 -11.88 -50.86 15.80
CA GLN A 13 -11.90 -49.85 14.75
C GLN A 13 -13.30 -49.24 14.61
N ARG A 14 -13.27 -47.92 14.42
CA ARG A 14 -14.38 -46.98 14.31
C ARG A 14 -15.40 -47.38 13.23
N ARG A 15 -16.67 -47.53 13.60
CA ARG A 15 -17.80 -47.36 12.69
C ARG A 15 -18.18 -45.88 12.68
N SER A 16 -17.85 -45.17 11.60
CA SER A 16 -18.42 -43.84 11.32
C SER A 16 -19.66 -44.02 10.46
N ARG A 17 -20.83 -43.63 11.00
CA ARG A 17 -22.09 -43.50 10.26
C ARG A 17 -22.18 -42.07 9.72
N TYR A 18 -22.38 -41.92 8.42
CA TYR A 18 -23.00 -40.77 7.77
C TYR A 18 -24.09 -41.39 6.88
N GLY A 19 -25.39 -41.06 7.00
CA GLY A 19 -25.93 -39.71 6.83
C GLY A 19 -26.19 -39.52 5.34
N ALA A 20 -27.21 -40.18 4.79
CA ALA A 20 -27.43 -40.32 3.35
C ALA A 20 -28.76 -39.72 2.91
N TRP A 21 -29.03 -38.46 3.24
CA TRP A 21 -30.08 -37.65 2.62
C TRP A 21 -29.63 -36.19 2.73
N ASP A 22 -29.13 -35.64 1.62
CA ASP A 22 -29.19 -34.21 1.22
C ASP A 22 -28.12 -33.96 0.13
N ASP A 23 -28.46 -34.29 -1.12
CA ASP A 23 -27.95 -33.60 -2.32
C ASP A 23 -28.86 -33.91 -3.52
N PRO A 24 -29.62 -32.92 -4.06
CA PRO A 24 -30.56 -33.13 -5.16
C PRO A 24 -29.83 -32.90 -6.48
N GLY A 25 -29.27 -33.94 -7.09
CA GLY A 25 -28.54 -33.76 -8.35
C GLY A 25 -28.14 -35.00 -9.14
N VAL A 26 -28.49 -36.22 -8.71
CA VAL A 26 -28.11 -37.44 -9.43
C VAL A 26 -29.33 -38.11 -10.04
N SER A 27 -29.43 -37.95 -11.35
CA SER A 27 -30.39 -38.60 -12.25
C SER A 27 -30.53 -40.11 -12.01
N MET A 28 -31.77 -40.60 -12.01
CA MET A 28 -32.15 -42.02 -11.91
C MET A 28 -31.71 -42.89 -13.11
N PHE A 29 -30.85 -42.39 -13.99
CA PHE A 29 -30.28 -43.12 -15.13
C PHE A 29 -28.74 -43.24 -15.05
N ALA A 30 -28.15 -43.11 -13.86
CA ALA A 30 -26.75 -43.46 -13.65
C ALA A 30 -26.57 -45.00 -13.68
N VAL A 31 -26.09 -45.48 -14.82
CA VAL A 31 -25.59 -46.84 -15.05
C VAL A 31 -24.60 -47.20 -13.93
N ILE A 32 -25.06 -47.98 -12.96
CA ILE A 32 -24.18 -48.67 -12.01
C ILE A 32 -23.29 -49.56 -12.86
N GLY A 33 -21.97 -49.36 -12.77
CA GLY A 33 -21.01 -50.28 -13.36
C GLY A 33 -21.25 -51.65 -12.77
N GLN A 34 -21.77 -52.57 -13.58
CA GLN A 34 -21.74 -53.99 -13.25
C GLN A 34 -20.28 -54.37 -13.05
N GLU A 35 -19.94 -54.78 -11.83
CA GLU A 35 -18.68 -55.47 -11.56
C GLU A 35 -18.60 -56.67 -12.53
N PRO A 36 -17.43 -56.95 -13.14
CA PRO A 36 -17.29 -58.17 -13.92
C PRO A 36 -17.52 -59.36 -13.00
N ILE A 37 -18.54 -60.15 -13.29
CA ILE A 37 -18.82 -61.42 -12.59
C ILE A 37 -17.53 -62.24 -12.65
N GLU A 38 -16.93 -62.53 -11.50
CA GLU A 38 -15.79 -63.43 -11.42
C GLU A 38 -16.19 -64.78 -12.02
N ASN A 39 -15.28 -65.36 -12.81
CA ASN A 39 -15.49 -66.61 -13.52
C ASN A 39 -15.81 -67.71 -12.48
N MET A 40 -17.09 -68.07 -12.29
CA MET A 40 -17.51 -69.01 -11.23
C MET A 40 -16.90 -70.42 -11.37
N LEU A 41 -16.19 -70.69 -12.48
CA LEU A 41 -15.36 -71.87 -12.68
C LEU A 41 -14.08 -71.90 -11.83
N THR A 42 -13.54 -70.75 -11.36
CA THR A 42 -12.38 -70.73 -10.45
C THR A 42 -12.75 -70.92 -8.99
N MET A 43 -14.03 -70.84 -8.65
CA MET A 43 -14.58 -71.09 -7.30
C MET A 43 -14.98 -72.56 -7.09
N MET A 44 -14.97 -73.38 -8.15
CA MET A 44 -15.14 -74.82 -8.01
C MET A 44 -13.79 -75.45 -7.68
N THR A 45 -13.67 -76.01 -6.47
CA THR A 45 -12.55 -76.87 -6.09
C THR A 45 -12.44 -78.02 -7.10
N PRO A 46 -11.27 -78.27 -7.71
CA PRO A 46 -11.08 -79.46 -8.53
C PRO A 46 -11.28 -80.70 -7.64
N LEU A 47 -12.19 -81.59 -8.04
CA LEU A 47 -12.34 -82.90 -7.41
C LEU A 47 -10.98 -83.64 -7.45
N PRO A 48 -10.61 -84.36 -6.38
CA PRO A 48 -9.34 -85.07 -6.34
C PRO A 48 -9.26 -86.09 -7.48
N LEU A 49 -8.18 -85.99 -8.27
CA LEU A 49 -7.76 -87.01 -9.23
C LEU A 49 -7.39 -88.28 -8.45
N GLY A 50 -8.28 -89.27 -8.45
CA GLY A 50 -8.05 -90.55 -7.80
C GLY A 50 -9.15 -91.57 -8.06
N THR A 51 -9.00 -92.32 -9.15
CA THR A 51 -9.40 -93.73 -9.34
C THR A 51 -10.77 -94.19 -8.82
N SER A 52 -11.75 -94.30 -9.71
CA SER A 52 -12.79 -95.35 -9.64
C SER A 52 -13.53 -95.49 -10.98
N ASP A 53 -12.85 -96.04 -12.00
CA ASP A 53 -13.46 -96.50 -13.26
C ASP A 53 -14.19 -97.86 -13.09
N PHE A 54 -14.89 -98.06 -11.97
CA PHE A 54 -15.74 -99.22 -11.74
C PHE A 54 -17.01 -98.80 -11.01
N ASP A 55 -17.90 -98.11 -11.73
CA ASP A 55 -19.33 -98.17 -11.46
C ASP A 55 -20.07 -98.00 -12.80
N LYS A 56 -20.10 -99.10 -13.56
CA LYS A 56 -21.04 -99.26 -14.66
C LYS A 56 -22.39 -99.59 -14.05
N GLU A 57 -23.18 -98.58 -13.71
CA GLU A 57 -24.65 -98.62 -13.60
C GLU A 57 -25.19 -97.30 -13.01
N ALA A 58 -25.08 -96.20 -13.77
CA ALA A 58 -25.84 -94.99 -13.47
C ALA A 58 -26.19 -94.21 -14.74
N TYR A 59 -27.40 -94.49 -15.21
CA TYR A 59 -28.26 -93.67 -16.08
C TYR A 59 -28.02 -93.61 -17.61
N PRO A 60 -28.98 -94.14 -18.40
CA PRO A 60 -29.06 -93.97 -19.84
C PRO A 60 -29.92 -92.75 -20.17
N MET A 61 -29.49 -91.87 -21.09
CA MET A 61 -30.32 -91.08 -22.01
C MET A 61 -29.45 -90.12 -22.83
N LEU A 62 -28.83 -90.63 -23.90
CA LEU A 62 -28.41 -89.79 -25.03
C LEU A 62 -28.85 -90.48 -26.31
N HIS A 63 -29.92 -89.95 -26.90
CA HIS A 63 -30.36 -90.30 -28.24
C HIS A 63 -29.27 -89.94 -29.25
N LYS A 64 -29.01 -90.84 -30.19
CA LYS A 64 -28.05 -90.69 -31.28
C LYS A 64 -28.45 -89.49 -32.16
N THR A 65 -27.74 -88.37 -32.04
CA THR A 65 -27.82 -87.26 -33.00
C THR A 65 -27.02 -87.62 -34.25
N SER A 66 -27.61 -87.39 -35.43
CA SER A 66 -27.02 -87.69 -36.74
C SER A 66 -25.67 -86.97 -36.93
N ASP A 67 -24.73 -87.58 -37.66
CA ASP A 67 -23.42 -86.99 -37.95
C ASP A 67 -23.51 -85.62 -38.63
N ALA A 68 -24.61 -85.36 -39.34
CA ALA A 68 -24.90 -84.05 -39.96
C ALA A 68 -25.11 -82.95 -38.91
N ASP A 69 -25.82 -83.24 -37.81
CA ASP A 69 -26.07 -82.28 -36.73
C ASP A 69 -24.78 -81.96 -35.98
N ASN A 70 -23.92 -82.97 -35.79
CA ASN A 70 -22.58 -82.79 -35.22
C ASN A 70 -21.69 -81.92 -36.12
N ALA A 71 -21.78 -82.06 -37.44
CA ALA A 71 -21.02 -81.22 -38.37
C ALA A 71 -21.49 -79.76 -38.32
N VAL A 72 -22.81 -79.51 -38.32
CA VAL A 72 -23.38 -78.16 -38.19
C VAL A 72 -23.04 -77.54 -36.83
N PHE A 73 -23.10 -78.31 -35.75
CA PHE A 73 -22.71 -77.82 -34.43
C PHE A 73 -21.23 -77.41 -34.39
N ARG A 74 -20.34 -78.21 -35.00
CA ARG A 74 -18.90 -77.88 -35.08
C ARG A 74 -18.64 -76.62 -35.90
N THR A 75 -19.31 -76.42 -37.03
CA THR A 75 -19.12 -75.22 -37.86
C THR A 75 -19.66 -73.97 -37.18
N VAL A 76 -20.85 -74.04 -36.58
CA VAL A 76 -21.43 -72.93 -35.80
C VAL A 76 -20.54 -72.61 -34.60
N LYS A 77 -20.08 -73.63 -33.86
CA LYS A 77 -19.14 -73.43 -32.75
C LYS A 77 -17.87 -72.72 -33.20
N PHE A 78 -17.27 -73.17 -34.30
CA PHE A 78 -16.06 -72.53 -34.84
C PHE A 78 -16.30 -71.08 -35.29
N GLN A 79 -17.45 -70.79 -35.91
CA GLN A 79 -17.81 -69.43 -36.30
C GLN A 79 -18.05 -68.51 -35.10
N VAL A 80 -18.71 -69.01 -34.05
CA VAL A 80 -18.91 -68.27 -32.79
C VAL A 80 -17.57 -68.02 -32.09
N GLU A 81 -16.69 -69.02 -32.05
CA GLU A 81 -15.33 -68.88 -31.52
C GLU A 81 -14.53 -67.85 -32.31
N GLN A 82 -14.59 -67.85 -33.65
CA GLN A 82 -13.96 -66.86 -34.52
C GLN A 82 -14.51 -65.44 -34.28
N LEU A 83 -15.82 -65.28 -34.16
CA LEU A 83 -16.43 -63.97 -33.88
C LEU A 83 -16.08 -63.46 -32.48
N ALA A 84 -16.00 -64.34 -31.48
CA ALA A 84 -15.53 -63.99 -30.14
C ALA A 84 -14.04 -63.60 -30.14
N LEU A 85 -13.20 -64.31 -30.90
CA LEU A 85 -11.78 -64.00 -31.06
C LEU A 85 -11.57 -62.65 -31.78
N ASN A 86 -12.33 -62.39 -32.84
CA ASN A 86 -12.28 -61.10 -33.55
C ASN A 86 -12.78 -59.94 -32.67
N ARG A 87 -13.84 -60.16 -31.88
CA ARG A 87 -14.34 -59.16 -30.93
C ARG A 87 -13.33 -58.89 -29.81
N THR A 88 -12.67 -59.92 -29.28
CA THR A 88 -11.64 -59.74 -28.24
C THR A 88 -10.39 -59.05 -28.79
N LEU A 89 -9.95 -59.36 -30.02
CA LEU A 89 -8.83 -58.69 -30.68
C LEU A 89 -9.11 -57.20 -30.95
N GLN A 90 -10.35 -56.82 -31.28
CA GLN A 90 -10.72 -55.41 -31.49
C GLN A 90 -10.93 -54.63 -30.19
N MET A 91 -11.37 -55.29 -29.11
CA MET A 91 -11.61 -54.64 -27.81
C MET A 91 -10.32 -54.41 -27.01
N ARG A 92 -9.33 -55.32 -27.11
CA ARG A 92 -8.03 -55.20 -26.43
C ARG A 92 -7.29 -53.87 -26.65
N PRO A 93 -7.09 -53.36 -27.88
CA PRO A 93 -6.37 -52.10 -28.08
C PRO A 93 -7.14 -50.88 -27.55
N LYS A 94 -8.49 -50.90 -27.57
CA LYS A 94 -9.31 -49.83 -26.98
C LYS A 94 -9.27 -49.86 -25.45
N GLU A 95 -9.22 -51.04 -24.84
CA GLU A 95 -9.06 -51.20 -23.40
C GLU A 95 -7.64 -50.82 -22.93
N GLU A 96 -6.62 -51.17 -23.71
CA GLU A 96 -5.24 -50.75 -23.48
C GLU A 96 -5.08 -49.23 -23.57
N GLN A 97 -5.64 -48.58 -24.60
CA GLN A 97 -5.65 -47.11 -24.69
C GLN A 97 -6.35 -46.46 -23.49
N LYS A 98 -7.52 -46.96 -23.07
CA LYS A 98 -8.20 -46.46 -21.87
C LYS A 98 -7.37 -46.66 -20.59
N ARG A 99 -6.60 -47.74 -20.48
CA ARG A 99 -5.69 -47.96 -19.34
C ARG A 99 -4.55 -46.94 -19.34
N ILE A 100 -3.93 -46.72 -20.50
CA ILE A 100 -2.87 -45.71 -20.69
C ILE A 100 -3.41 -44.30 -20.37
N ASP A 101 -4.58 -43.93 -20.90
CA ASP A 101 -5.21 -42.63 -20.64
C ASP A 101 -5.52 -42.44 -19.14
N ASN A 102 -6.02 -43.49 -18.47
CA ASN A 102 -6.26 -43.46 -17.02
C ASN A 102 -4.97 -43.35 -16.21
N GLU A 103 -3.88 -43.98 -16.64
CA GLU A 103 -2.57 -43.85 -16.00
C GLU A 103 -2.00 -42.44 -16.19
N ILE A 104 -2.12 -41.88 -17.39
CA ILE A 104 -1.75 -40.48 -17.69
C ILE A 104 -2.57 -39.54 -16.83
N LEU A 105 -3.89 -39.70 -16.76
CA LEU A 105 -4.76 -38.88 -15.90
C LEU A 105 -4.36 -38.99 -14.43
N ARG A 106 -4.06 -40.20 -13.93
CA ARG A 106 -3.56 -40.39 -12.56
C ARG A 106 -2.21 -39.70 -12.34
N ALA A 107 -1.30 -39.74 -13.31
CA ALA A 107 -0.03 -39.03 -13.24
C ALA A 107 -0.23 -37.51 -13.21
N LEU A 108 -1.05 -36.97 -14.12
CA LEU A 108 -1.40 -35.54 -14.16
C LEU A 108 -2.07 -35.06 -12.87
N VAL A 109 -2.98 -35.86 -12.29
CA VAL A 109 -3.61 -35.53 -11.00
C VAL A 109 -2.59 -35.54 -9.87
N LYS A 110 -1.63 -36.48 -9.86
CA LYS A 110 -0.56 -36.52 -8.87
C LYS A 110 0.37 -35.31 -9.00
N GLU A 111 0.76 -34.93 -10.21
CA GLU A 111 1.58 -33.74 -10.48
C GLU A 111 0.84 -32.46 -10.08
N ARG A 112 -0.41 -32.28 -10.49
CA ARG A 112 -1.21 -31.12 -10.09
C ARG A 112 -1.35 -31.03 -8.57
N ARG A 113 -1.51 -32.17 -7.88
CA ARG A 113 -1.56 -32.21 -6.42
C ARG A 113 -0.21 -31.85 -5.80
N SER A 114 0.91 -32.34 -6.35
CA SER A 114 2.24 -32.00 -5.83
C SER A 114 2.55 -30.52 -6.03
N GLU A 115 2.16 -29.93 -7.16
CA GLU A 115 2.24 -28.49 -7.43
C GLU A 115 1.41 -27.67 -6.45
N MET A 116 0.17 -28.08 -6.18
CA MET A 116 -0.71 -27.41 -5.22
C MET A 116 -0.13 -27.47 -3.80
N VAL A 117 0.42 -28.63 -3.39
CA VAL A 117 1.08 -28.79 -2.09
C VAL A 117 2.35 -27.95 -2.01
N ALA A 118 3.14 -27.89 -3.08
CA ALA A 118 4.30 -27.01 -3.14
C ALA A 118 3.88 -25.55 -3.00
N ALA A 119 2.88 -25.09 -3.77
CA ALA A 119 2.37 -23.73 -3.70
C ALA A 119 1.82 -23.37 -2.30
N SER A 120 1.07 -24.27 -1.66
CA SER A 120 0.57 -24.02 -0.30
C SER A 120 1.71 -23.94 0.71
N ARG A 121 2.72 -24.81 0.61
CA ARG A 121 3.93 -24.76 1.44
C ARG A 121 4.68 -23.43 1.27
N ARG A 122 4.77 -22.91 0.04
CA ARG A 122 5.38 -21.59 -0.23
C ARG A 122 4.63 -20.47 0.47
N ILE A 123 3.31 -20.45 0.36
CA ILE A 123 2.47 -19.45 1.03
C ILE A 123 2.65 -19.55 2.56
N GLN A 124 2.75 -20.75 3.11
CA GLN A 124 3.04 -20.95 4.53
C GLN A 124 4.42 -20.41 4.92
N LEU A 125 5.47 -20.68 4.12
CA LEU A 125 6.81 -20.12 4.35
C LEU A 125 6.78 -18.59 4.33
N GLN A 126 6.17 -17.98 3.32
CA GLN A 126 6.03 -16.53 3.22
C GLN A 126 5.28 -15.91 4.39
N ARG A 127 4.33 -16.63 5.00
CA ARG A 127 3.55 -16.14 6.16
C ARG A 127 4.24 -16.37 7.50
N ASN A 128 4.95 -17.48 7.65
CA ASN A 128 5.47 -17.92 8.94
C ASN A 128 6.91 -17.45 9.17
N VAL A 129 7.71 -17.34 8.10
CA VAL A 129 9.13 -16.97 8.18
C VAL A 129 9.26 -15.44 8.17
N PRO A 130 9.85 -14.82 9.22
CA PRO A 130 9.96 -13.37 9.33
C PRO A 130 10.78 -12.75 8.19
N GLU A 131 11.91 -13.35 7.81
CA GLU A 131 12.77 -12.84 6.74
C GLU A 131 12.06 -12.73 5.39
N LEU A 132 11.15 -13.66 5.08
CA LEU A 132 10.37 -13.65 3.85
C LEU A 132 9.23 -12.62 3.92
N ARG A 133 8.62 -12.44 5.09
CA ARG A 133 7.62 -11.38 5.31
C ARG A 133 8.22 -9.99 5.15
N ASP A 134 9.38 -9.77 5.76
CA ASP A 134 10.07 -8.48 5.72
C ASP A 134 10.47 -8.16 4.28
N LEU A 135 10.99 -9.14 3.54
CA LEU A 135 11.26 -8.97 2.11
C LEU A 135 10.01 -8.62 1.30
N GLN A 136 8.88 -9.30 1.57
CA GLN A 136 7.63 -9.01 0.88
C GLN A 136 7.15 -7.58 1.17
N LEU A 137 7.33 -7.10 2.40
CA LEU A 137 7.05 -5.71 2.76
C LEU A 137 7.96 -4.74 2.01
N GLU A 138 9.27 -5.01 1.93
CA GLU A 138 10.21 -4.19 1.17
C GLU A 138 9.86 -4.13 -0.33
N ILE A 139 9.48 -5.25 -0.92
CA ILE A 139 9.01 -5.30 -2.32
C ILE A 139 7.77 -4.41 -2.49
N ASN A 140 6.81 -4.49 -1.57
CA ASN A 140 5.61 -3.66 -1.62
C ASN A 140 5.94 -2.17 -1.45
N VAL A 141 6.84 -1.81 -0.53
CA VAL A 141 7.34 -0.44 -0.36
C VAL A 141 8.00 0.04 -1.63
N ALA A 142 8.89 -0.74 -2.25
CA ALA A 142 9.53 -0.39 -3.52
C ALA A 142 8.52 -0.18 -4.65
N LYS A 143 7.49 -1.03 -4.77
CA LYS A 143 6.39 -0.85 -5.74
C LYS A 143 5.65 0.47 -5.52
N THR A 144 5.30 0.79 -4.28
CA THR A 144 4.62 2.05 -3.96
C THR A 144 5.52 3.26 -4.19
N ALA A 145 6.80 3.18 -3.84
CA ALA A 145 7.76 4.26 -4.09
C ALA A 145 7.91 4.53 -5.60
N LEU A 146 7.95 3.48 -6.43
CA LEU A 146 7.98 3.61 -7.88
C LEU A 146 6.69 4.19 -8.45
N SER A 147 5.52 3.76 -7.96
CA SER A 147 4.24 4.30 -8.43
C SER A 147 4.11 5.79 -8.09
N VAL A 148 4.51 6.18 -6.88
CA VAL A 148 4.55 7.58 -6.44
C VAL A 148 5.56 8.38 -7.28
N ARG A 149 6.75 7.84 -7.54
CA ARG A 149 7.74 8.50 -8.41
C ARG A 149 7.21 8.69 -9.84
N LYS A 150 6.59 7.67 -10.43
CA LYS A 150 5.96 7.77 -11.76
C LYS A 150 4.85 8.82 -11.77
N SER A 151 4.03 8.88 -10.72
CA SER A 151 2.98 9.91 -10.56
C SER A 151 3.54 11.33 -10.37
N MET A 152 4.65 11.49 -9.65
CA MET A 152 5.30 12.79 -9.51
C MET A 152 5.89 13.28 -10.83
N LEU A 153 6.55 12.39 -11.58
CA LEU A 153 7.11 12.72 -12.90
C LEU A 153 6.00 13.11 -13.88
N SER A 154 4.91 12.34 -13.96
CA SER A 154 3.77 12.70 -14.82
C SER A 154 3.11 14.01 -14.37
N GLY A 155 3.02 14.27 -13.07
CA GLY A 155 2.54 15.56 -12.54
C GLY A 155 3.46 16.73 -12.89
N GLN A 156 4.77 16.53 -12.94
CA GLN A 156 5.73 17.54 -13.41
C GLN A 156 5.58 17.79 -14.91
N GLU A 157 5.44 16.74 -15.72
CA GLU A 157 5.20 16.86 -17.15
C GLU A 157 3.90 17.63 -17.43
N GLN A 158 2.81 17.30 -16.75
CA GLN A 158 1.54 18.03 -16.85
C GLN A 158 1.68 19.49 -16.44
N LYS A 159 2.38 19.80 -15.33
CA LYS A 159 2.64 21.19 -14.94
C LYS A 159 3.45 21.95 -15.99
N CYS A 160 4.44 21.31 -16.61
CA CYS A 160 5.22 21.90 -17.69
C CYS A 160 4.36 22.15 -18.94
N LEU A 161 3.45 21.23 -19.28
CA LEU A 161 2.51 21.41 -20.38
C LEU A 161 1.52 22.55 -20.11
N ASN A 162 0.94 22.61 -18.91
CA ASN A 162 0.01 23.67 -18.52
C ASN A 162 0.69 25.05 -18.55
N LYS A 163 1.91 25.16 -18.03
CA LYS A 163 2.68 26.42 -18.11
C LYS A 163 2.95 26.84 -19.56
N LYS A 164 3.23 25.90 -20.46
CA LYS A 164 3.41 26.23 -21.88
C LYS A 164 2.10 26.73 -22.49
N ALA A 165 0.97 26.07 -22.20
CA ALA A 165 -0.35 26.49 -22.65
C ALA A 165 -0.72 27.89 -22.13
N GLU A 166 -0.52 28.16 -20.84
CA GLU A 166 -0.75 29.48 -20.22
C GLU A 166 0.11 30.57 -20.87
N LEU A 167 1.38 30.28 -21.18
CA LEU A 167 2.25 31.22 -21.89
C LEU A 167 1.79 31.49 -23.33
N ASP A 168 1.28 30.48 -24.03
CA ASP A 168 0.77 30.63 -25.39
C ASP A 168 -0.57 31.40 -25.42
N GLU A 169 -1.45 31.17 -24.44
CA GLU A 169 -2.67 31.97 -24.23
C GLU A 169 -2.33 33.43 -23.91
N ALA A 170 -1.37 33.69 -23.02
CA ALA A 170 -0.92 35.04 -22.70
C ALA A 170 -0.34 35.76 -23.93
N ARG A 171 0.44 35.06 -24.75
CA ARG A 171 0.96 35.60 -26.03
C ARG A 171 -0.17 35.90 -27.02
N ALA A 172 -1.20 35.06 -27.09
CA ALA A 172 -2.36 35.30 -27.94
C ALA A 172 -3.15 36.54 -27.48
N GLN A 173 -3.35 36.70 -26.17
CA GLN A 173 -4.00 37.89 -25.59
C GLN A 173 -3.18 39.16 -25.85
N GLN A 174 -1.85 39.12 -25.69
CA GLN A 174 -0.98 40.26 -26.01
C GLN A 174 -1.12 40.69 -27.47
N LYS A 175 -1.09 39.74 -28.42
CA LYS A 175 -1.32 40.04 -29.84
C LYS A 175 -2.70 40.67 -30.09
N GLN A 176 -3.75 40.21 -29.40
CA GLN A 176 -5.08 40.81 -29.52
C GLN A 176 -5.11 42.26 -29.00
N VAL A 177 -4.47 42.53 -27.87
CA VAL A 177 -4.35 43.89 -27.31
C VAL A 177 -3.56 44.80 -28.24
N GLU A 178 -2.44 44.33 -28.80
CA GLU A 178 -1.66 45.10 -29.79
C GLU A 178 -2.50 45.44 -31.03
N LEU A 179 -3.29 44.49 -31.54
CA LEU A 179 -4.20 44.73 -32.65
C LEU A 179 -5.31 45.75 -32.30
N GLN A 180 -5.85 45.70 -31.08
CA GLN A 180 -6.83 46.68 -30.60
C GLN A 180 -6.22 48.08 -30.50
N LEU A 181 -5.03 48.21 -29.90
CA LEU A 181 -4.31 49.49 -29.82
C LEU A 181 -3.99 50.07 -31.20
N CYS A 182 -3.59 49.24 -32.16
CA CYS A 182 -3.37 49.68 -33.54
C CYS A 182 -4.66 50.19 -34.20
N LYS A 183 -5.80 49.51 -33.98
CA LYS A 183 -7.12 49.97 -34.47
C LYS A 183 -7.53 51.29 -33.83
N GLU A 184 -7.37 51.42 -32.51
CA GLU A 184 -7.69 52.66 -31.78
C GLU A 184 -6.84 53.84 -32.26
N ARG A 185 -5.54 53.63 -32.47
CA ARG A 185 -4.63 54.65 -33.05
C ARG A 185 -5.09 55.07 -34.44
N LEU A 186 -5.45 54.12 -35.31
CA LEU A 186 -5.93 54.41 -36.66
C LEU A 186 -7.24 55.20 -36.63
N VAL A 187 -8.19 54.85 -35.75
CA VAL A 187 -9.43 55.61 -35.56
C VAL A 187 -9.15 57.01 -35.03
N ALA A 188 -8.23 57.18 -34.09
CA ALA A 188 -7.84 58.49 -33.59
C ALA A 188 -7.20 59.36 -34.68
N GLU A 189 -6.32 58.77 -35.51
CA GLU A 189 -5.73 59.45 -36.66
C GLU A 189 -6.80 59.87 -37.68
N GLN A 190 -7.73 58.99 -38.03
CA GLN A 190 -8.85 59.31 -38.92
C GLN A 190 -9.73 60.44 -38.37
N LYS A 191 -10.09 60.39 -37.08
CA LYS A 191 -10.83 61.48 -36.41
C LYS A 191 -10.07 62.79 -36.45
N SER A 192 -8.76 62.77 -36.20
CA SER A 192 -7.92 63.97 -36.26
C SER A 192 -7.84 64.55 -37.67
N LYS A 193 -7.74 63.70 -38.70
CA LYS A 193 -7.74 64.10 -40.11
C LYS A 193 -9.08 64.73 -40.50
N ALA A 194 -10.19 64.07 -40.18
CA ALA A 194 -11.53 64.60 -40.43
C ALA A 194 -11.77 65.95 -39.73
N PHE A 195 -11.28 66.11 -38.49
CA PHE A 195 -11.37 67.38 -37.78
C PHE A 195 -10.54 68.49 -38.45
N ARG A 196 -9.33 68.18 -38.92
CA ARG A 196 -8.50 69.15 -39.68
C ARG A 196 -9.19 69.55 -40.99
N GLU A 197 -9.75 68.59 -41.73
CA GLU A 197 -10.49 68.86 -42.97
C GLU A 197 -11.70 69.77 -42.72
N ALA A 198 -12.46 69.52 -41.64
CA ALA A 198 -13.58 70.35 -41.23
C ALA A 198 -13.15 71.78 -40.81
N LEU A 199 -12.02 71.92 -40.10
CA LEU A 199 -11.48 73.25 -39.79
C LEU A 199 -11.03 74.00 -41.04
N MET A 200 -10.39 73.31 -41.99
CA MET A 200 -9.97 73.90 -43.25
C MET A 200 -11.18 74.33 -44.09
N SER A 201 -12.26 73.55 -44.11
CA SER A 201 -13.50 73.94 -44.78
C SER A 201 -14.15 75.14 -44.11
N GLN A 202 -14.21 75.19 -42.77
CA GLN A 202 -14.73 76.36 -42.04
C GLN A 202 -13.91 77.62 -42.29
N LEU A 203 -12.57 77.51 -42.36
CA LEU A 203 -11.71 78.64 -42.73
C LEU A 203 -11.94 79.09 -44.18
N ALA A 204 -12.09 78.15 -45.11
CA ALA A 204 -12.41 78.46 -46.51
C ALA A 204 -13.78 79.15 -46.65
N GLU A 205 -14.79 78.71 -45.89
CA GLU A 205 -16.10 79.36 -45.83
C GLU A 205 -16.01 80.76 -45.20
N ALA A 206 -15.30 80.90 -44.08
CA ALA A 206 -15.11 82.19 -43.41
C ALA A 206 -14.36 83.20 -44.28
N THR A 207 -13.32 82.76 -45.00
CA THR A 207 -12.59 83.61 -45.96
C THR A 207 -13.46 84.02 -47.15
N LYS A 208 -14.25 83.10 -47.71
CA LYS A 208 -15.23 83.41 -48.76
C LYS A 208 -16.29 84.41 -48.30
N ASN A 209 -16.80 84.25 -47.07
CA ASN A 209 -17.78 85.17 -46.48
C ASN A 209 -17.18 86.55 -46.22
N ARG A 210 -15.98 86.63 -45.64
CA ARG A 210 -15.25 87.91 -45.48
C ARG A 210 -15.02 88.61 -46.82
N LEU A 211 -14.66 87.87 -47.86
CA LEU A 211 -14.43 88.44 -49.18
C LEU A 211 -15.74 88.98 -49.81
N ARG A 212 -16.86 88.29 -49.60
CA ARG A 212 -18.20 88.79 -49.98
C ARG A 212 -18.58 90.03 -49.18
N GLU A 213 -18.43 90.00 -47.85
CA GLU A 213 -18.69 91.16 -46.98
C GLU A 213 -17.82 92.36 -47.37
N GLN A 214 -16.54 92.15 -47.70
CA GLN A 214 -15.66 93.20 -48.22
C GLN A 214 -16.14 93.75 -49.56
N GLN A 215 -16.61 92.90 -50.49
CA GLN A 215 -17.16 93.37 -51.76
C GLN A 215 -18.48 94.14 -51.58
N GLU A 216 -19.35 93.68 -50.69
CA GLU A 216 -20.62 94.33 -50.39
C GLU A 216 -20.42 95.66 -49.66
N THR A 217 -19.53 95.71 -48.67
CA THR A 217 -19.15 96.94 -47.97
C THR A 217 -18.50 97.93 -48.93
N GLN A 218 -17.52 97.52 -49.75
CA GLN A 218 -16.95 98.39 -50.78
C GLN A 218 -17.99 98.89 -51.79
N ALA A 219 -18.96 98.06 -52.19
CA ALA A 219 -20.04 98.49 -53.07
C ALA A 219 -21.00 99.47 -52.39
N ARG A 220 -21.31 99.27 -51.10
CA ARG A 220 -22.10 100.22 -50.28
C ARG A 220 -21.33 101.52 -50.07
N GLU A 221 -20.08 101.47 -49.65
CA GLU A 221 -19.20 102.63 -49.49
C GLU A 221 -19.05 103.42 -50.79
N ARG A 222 -18.93 102.75 -51.95
CA ARG A 222 -18.92 103.46 -53.26
C ARG A 222 -20.24 104.16 -53.56
N ARG A 223 -21.38 103.53 -53.25
CA ARG A 223 -22.71 104.15 -53.41
C ARG A 223 -22.90 105.31 -52.44
N GLU A 224 -22.54 105.11 -51.17
CA GLU A 224 -22.58 106.12 -50.12
C GLU A 224 -21.64 107.28 -50.45
N LEU A 225 -20.44 107.04 -50.98
CA LEU A 225 -19.53 108.09 -51.46
C LEU A 225 -20.10 108.86 -52.65
N LEU A 226 -20.76 108.20 -53.61
CA LEU A 226 -21.42 108.88 -54.72
C LEU A 226 -22.63 109.71 -54.25
N GLU A 227 -23.39 109.19 -53.29
CA GLU A 227 -24.48 109.92 -52.64
C GLU A 227 -23.96 111.07 -51.79
N PHE A 228 -22.86 110.88 -51.06
CA PHE A 228 -22.17 111.92 -50.31
C PHE A 228 -21.57 112.96 -51.24
N GLN A 229 -20.99 112.61 -52.38
CA GLN A 229 -20.49 113.59 -53.36
C GLN A 229 -21.63 114.41 -53.95
N LYS A 230 -22.78 113.79 -54.24
CA LYS A 230 -23.98 114.50 -54.70
C LYS A 230 -24.57 115.40 -53.62
N LYS A 231 -24.67 114.91 -52.39
CA LYS A 231 -25.13 115.68 -51.22
C LYS A 231 -24.14 116.80 -50.91
N TYR A 232 -22.84 116.54 -50.90
CA TYR A 232 -21.77 117.50 -50.69
C TYR A 232 -21.69 118.55 -51.81
N ALA A 233 -22.00 118.23 -53.06
CA ALA A 233 -22.10 119.23 -54.13
C ALA A 233 -23.34 120.15 -53.95
N LEU A 234 -24.46 119.59 -53.48
CA LEU A 234 -25.67 120.34 -53.08
C LEU A 234 -25.47 121.12 -51.77
N GLU A 235 -24.69 120.58 -50.84
CA GLU A 235 -24.35 121.21 -49.58
C GLU A 235 -23.29 122.26 -49.81
N LEU A 236 -22.28 122.10 -50.66
CA LEU A 236 -21.32 123.17 -51.03
C LEU A 236 -22.01 124.37 -51.67
N SER A 237 -23.04 124.16 -52.49
CA SER A 237 -23.80 125.28 -53.04
C SER A 237 -24.65 125.97 -51.97
N GLN A 238 -25.28 125.19 -51.08
CA GLN A 238 -26.03 125.72 -49.93
C GLN A 238 -25.14 126.24 -48.80
N GLU A 239 -23.90 125.79 -48.68
CA GLU A 239 -22.89 126.17 -47.70
C GLU A 239 -22.10 127.35 -48.21
N ALA A 240 -21.92 127.58 -49.52
CA ALA A 240 -21.49 128.89 -49.99
C ALA A 240 -22.49 129.99 -49.56
N GLU A 241 -23.79 129.69 -49.61
CA GLU A 241 -24.87 130.57 -49.15
C GLU A 241 -24.93 130.66 -47.61
N LYS A 242 -24.78 129.52 -46.91
CA LYS A 242 -24.80 129.46 -45.45
C LYS A 242 -23.48 129.86 -44.78
N VAL A 243 -22.32 129.81 -45.43
CA VAL A 243 -21.01 130.26 -44.91
C VAL A 243 -20.90 131.78 -44.97
N ALA A 244 -21.56 132.43 -45.93
CA ALA A 244 -21.76 133.88 -45.88
C ALA A 244 -22.58 134.30 -44.64
N LEU A 245 -23.55 133.49 -44.23
CA LEU A 245 -24.41 133.73 -43.06
C LEU A 245 -23.77 133.25 -41.74
N ARG A 246 -23.13 132.08 -41.73
CA ARG A 246 -22.46 131.45 -40.57
C ARG A 246 -21.07 132.00 -40.29
N ARG A 247 -20.40 132.70 -41.21
CA ARG A 247 -19.18 133.46 -40.86
C ARG A 247 -19.50 134.62 -39.91
N LYS A 248 -20.76 135.08 -39.85
CA LYS A 248 -21.25 136.03 -38.84
C LYS A 248 -21.60 135.32 -37.52
N GLU A 249 -22.23 134.16 -37.56
CA GLU A 249 -22.71 133.42 -36.36
C GLU A 249 -21.63 132.52 -35.69
N LEU A 250 -20.64 132.01 -36.44
CA LEU A 250 -19.50 131.23 -35.92
C LEU A 250 -18.39 132.10 -35.33
N GLN A 251 -18.40 133.42 -35.56
CA GLN A 251 -17.59 134.36 -34.78
C GLN A 251 -18.16 134.55 -33.35
N GLU A 252 -19.45 134.25 -33.16
CA GLU A 252 -20.18 134.40 -31.89
C GLU A 252 -20.16 133.10 -31.07
N SER A 253 -20.27 131.93 -31.70
CA SER A 253 -20.27 130.60 -31.02
C SER A 253 -18.89 129.96 -30.79
N LEU A 254 -17.82 130.48 -31.41
CA LEU A 254 -16.43 130.14 -31.06
C LEU A 254 -16.00 130.67 -29.68
N LYS A 255 -16.83 131.53 -29.04
CA LYS A 255 -16.64 131.97 -27.66
C LYS A 255 -17.23 131.02 -26.62
N GLU A 256 -18.10 130.08 -27.00
CA GLU A 256 -18.91 129.30 -26.05
C GLU A 256 -18.52 127.81 -25.95
N THR A 257 -17.78 127.25 -26.92
CA THR A 257 -17.48 125.81 -26.99
C THR A 257 -16.04 125.42 -26.60
N SER A 258 -15.18 126.40 -26.29
CA SER A 258 -13.88 126.17 -25.66
C SER A 258 -13.98 125.81 -24.16
N ALA A 259 -15.13 126.05 -23.52
CA ALA A 259 -15.36 125.83 -22.09
C ALA A 259 -15.80 124.41 -21.70
N GLN A 260 -16.26 123.56 -22.64
CA GLN A 260 -16.88 122.26 -22.30
C GLN A 260 -15.98 121.03 -22.58
N LYS A 261 -14.80 121.20 -23.18
CA LYS A 261 -13.86 120.09 -23.46
C LYS A 261 -12.85 119.78 -22.34
N GLN A 262 -12.79 120.59 -21.28
CA GLN A 262 -11.91 120.34 -20.11
C GLN A 262 -12.57 119.49 -19.01
N ALA A 263 -13.89 119.27 -19.03
CA ALA A 263 -14.61 118.58 -17.94
C ALA A 263 -14.73 117.05 -18.08
N ALA A 264 -14.34 116.46 -19.23
CA ALA A 264 -14.53 115.03 -19.49
C ALA A 264 -13.30 114.15 -19.23
N LEU A 265 -12.14 114.74 -18.91
CA LEU A 265 -10.87 114.00 -18.72
C LEU A 265 -10.52 113.69 -17.26
N GLU A 266 -11.33 114.11 -16.28
CA GLU A 266 -11.05 113.89 -14.85
C GLU A 266 -11.80 112.70 -14.22
N ILE A 267 -12.69 112.01 -14.96
CA ILE A 267 -13.60 110.99 -14.39
C ILE A 267 -13.08 109.54 -14.56
N GLU A 268 -12.19 109.26 -15.51
CA GLU A 268 -11.73 107.88 -15.79
C GLU A 268 -10.53 107.39 -14.94
N ALA A 269 -9.96 108.23 -14.07
CA ALA A 269 -8.81 107.87 -13.23
C ALA A 269 -9.16 107.23 -11.86
N ARG A 270 -10.43 106.90 -11.58
CA ARG A 270 -10.85 106.38 -10.25
C ARG A 270 -11.85 105.23 -10.36
N LYS A 271 -11.38 104.01 -10.65
CA LYS A 271 -12.05 102.76 -10.20
C LYS A 271 -11.22 101.51 -10.50
N ASN A 272 -10.89 100.78 -9.43
CA ASN A 272 -10.57 99.35 -9.37
C ASN A 272 -9.10 98.96 -9.17
N VAL A 273 -8.62 99.19 -7.94
CA VAL A 273 -7.56 98.40 -7.31
C VAL A 273 -8.15 97.78 -6.03
N THR A 274 -7.84 96.50 -5.78
CA THR A 274 -8.01 95.66 -4.57
C THR A 274 -9.19 94.67 -4.47
N ARG A 275 -8.85 93.37 -4.42
CA ARG A 275 -9.52 92.28 -3.64
C ARG A 275 -8.54 91.09 -3.45
N PRO A 276 -8.71 90.23 -2.43
CA PRO A 276 -7.65 89.90 -1.47
C PRO A 276 -7.14 88.44 -1.52
N GLN A 277 -5.88 88.25 -1.13
CA GLN A 277 -5.19 86.96 -0.97
C GLN A 277 -5.60 86.21 0.32
N ARG A 278 -6.82 85.64 0.35
CA ARG A 278 -7.30 84.79 1.47
C ARG A 278 -7.72 83.38 1.02
N GLY A 279 -7.19 82.89 -0.12
CA GLY A 279 -7.46 81.54 -0.64
C GLY A 279 -6.29 80.56 -0.54
N ILE A 280 -5.11 81.04 -0.13
CA ILE A 280 -3.87 80.23 -0.08
C ILE A 280 -3.67 79.60 1.30
N LEU A 281 -4.28 80.13 2.37
CA LEU A 281 -4.14 79.58 3.73
C LEU A 281 -5.14 78.43 4.02
N ASP A 282 -6.35 78.49 3.44
CA ASP A 282 -7.40 77.47 3.63
C ASP A 282 -7.15 76.19 2.81
N SER A 283 -6.20 76.20 1.86
CA SER A 283 -5.85 75.03 1.03
C SER A 283 -4.84 74.07 1.69
N PHE A 284 -4.23 74.43 2.82
CA PHE A 284 -3.27 73.59 3.56
C PHE A 284 -3.85 72.83 4.77
N GLY A 285 -5.08 73.12 5.19
CA GLY A 285 -5.76 72.43 6.31
C GLY A 285 -6.13 70.96 6.03
N PRO A 286 -6.73 70.62 4.86
CA PRO A 286 -7.14 69.24 4.56
C PRO A 286 -5.97 68.28 4.34
N THR A 287 -4.86 68.79 3.79
CA THR A 287 -3.66 67.99 3.48
C THR A 287 -2.89 67.64 4.76
N THR A 288 -2.74 68.57 5.70
CA THR A 288 -2.07 68.32 6.98
C THR A 288 -2.89 67.39 7.89
N ALA A 289 -4.22 67.52 7.94
CA ALA A 289 -5.10 66.63 8.68
C ALA A 289 -5.07 65.18 8.16
N ALA A 290 -5.01 64.99 6.84
CA ALA A 290 -4.93 63.66 6.22
C ALA A 290 -3.62 62.93 6.54
N PHE A 291 -2.48 63.64 6.60
CA PHE A 291 -1.20 63.06 7.00
C PHE A 291 -1.20 62.59 8.45
N VAL A 292 -1.68 63.42 9.39
CA VAL A 292 -1.77 63.05 10.81
C VAL A 292 -2.70 61.85 11.01
N ALA A 293 -3.85 61.81 10.34
CA ALA A 293 -4.77 60.67 10.42
C ALA A 293 -4.17 59.38 9.85
N LYS A 294 -3.38 59.47 8.77
CA LYS A 294 -2.70 58.31 8.18
C LYS A 294 -1.62 57.75 9.08
N ASP A 295 -0.82 58.60 9.72
CA ASP A 295 0.22 58.16 10.64
C ASP A 295 -0.35 57.59 11.95
N MET A 296 -1.46 58.14 12.45
CA MET A 296 -2.18 57.56 13.60
C MET A 296 -2.76 56.18 13.27
N LYS A 297 -3.32 55.99 12.06
CA LYS A 297 -3.78 54.67 11.59
C LYS A 297 -2.64 53.67 11.49
N ARG A 298 -1.50 54.06 10.88
CA ARG A 298 -0.30 53.20 10.81
C ARG A 298 0.18 52.75 12.18
N ARG A 299 0.23 53.65 13.16
CA ARG A 299 0.61 53.30 14.54
C ARG A 299 -0.40 52.34 15.18
N ALA A 300 -1.70 52.53 14.95
CA ALA A 300 -2.72 51.62 15.45
C ALA A 300 -2.60 50.22 14.81
N ASP A 301 -2.38 50.15 13.50
CA ASP A 301 -2.17 48.90 12.76
C ASP A 301 -0.89 48.18 13.24
N GLU A 302 0.18 48.92 13.52
CA GLU A 302 1.41 48.38 14.10
C GLU A 302 1.20 47.80 15.51
N ILE A 303 0.41 48.47 16.36
CA ILE A 303 0.06 47.97 17.69
C ILE A 303 -0.78 46.70 17.58
N GLN A 304 -1.80 46.68 16.73
CA GLN A 304 -2.62 45.50 16.49
C GLN A 304 -1.79 44.33 15.94
N ALA A 305 -0.87 44.58 15.02
CA ALA A 305 0.03 43.54 14.50
C ALA A 305 0.94 42.98 15.60
N ARG A 306 1.44 43.82 16.52
CA ARG A 306 2.21 43.37 17.70
C ARG A 306 1.35 42.55 18.66
N GLU A 307 0.11 42.95 18.90
CA GLU A 307 -0.82 42.20 19.75
C GLU A 307 -1.13 40.82 19.18
N ILE A 308 -1.47 40.74 17.88
CA ILE A 308 -1.71 39.47 17.18
C ILE A 308 -0.48 38.57 17.24
N ASN A 309 0.72 39.12 16.98
CA ASN A 309 1.96 38.35 17.06
C ASN A 309 2.25 37.90 18.48
N SER A 310 2.00 38.73 19.50
CA SER A 310 2.18 38.35 20.90
C SER A 310 1.22 37.25 21.35
N ALA A 311 -0.04 37.29 20.90
CA ALA A 311 -1.03 36.27 21.18
C ALA A 311 -0.66 34.95 20.48
N ARG A 312 -0.18 35.02 19.23
CA ARG A 312 0.32 33.85 18.50
C ARG A 312 1.53 33.22 19.18
N LEU A 313 2.53 34.02 19.56
CA LEU A 313 3.70 33.53 20.29
C LEU A 313 3.30 32.93 21.66
N GLY A 314 2.32 33.53 22.35
CA GLY A 314 1.77 32.98 23.59
C GLY A 314 1.08 31.62 23.39
N ALA A 315 0.33 31.45 22.29
CA ALA A 315 -0.28 30.17 21.95
C ALA A 315 0.77 29.10 21.60
N GLU A 316 1.80 29.46 20.82
CA GLU A 316 2.92 28.57 20.48
C GLU A 316 3.70 28.14 21.73
N LEU A 317 3.97 29.06 22.67
CA LEU A 317 4.62 28.74 23.95
C LEU A 317 3.78 27.82 24.82
N ASN A 318 2.47 28.05 24.90
CA ASN A 318 1.56 27.17 25.64
C ASN A 318 1.51 25.76 25.03
N GLN A 319 1.58 25.66 23.70
CA GLN A 319 1.65 24.36 23.03
C GLN A 319 2.96 23.64 23.35
N ILE A 320 4.11 24.31 23.23
CA ILE A 320 5.42 23.74 23.60
C ILE A 320 5.43 23.27 25.06
N ARG A 321 4.81 24.03 25.97
CA ARG A 321 4.72 23.65 27.38
C ARG A 321 3.90 22.38 27.58
N ARG A 322 2.72 22.28 26.95
CA ARG A 322 1.89 21.07 27.01
C ARG A 322 2.61 19.87 26.41
N ASP A 323 3.28 20.05 25.28
CA ASP A 323 4.04 18.97 24.64
C ASP A 323 5.16 18.46 25.56
N ARG A 324 5.85 19.35 26.27
CA ARG A 324 6.83 18.96 27.30
C ARG A 324 6.19 18.21 28.46
N GLU A 325 5.10 18.72 29.03
CA GLU A 325 4.38 18.07 30.13
C GLU A 325 3.91 16.66 29.72
N THR A 326 3.37 16.49 28.51
CA THR A 326 2.97 15.17 28.00
C THR A 326 4.15 14.23 27.77
N ASN A 327 5.29 14.74 27.31
CA ASN A 327 6.50 13.92 27.16
C ASN A 327 7.04 13.46 28.52
N ASP A 328 7.04 14.34 29.52
CA ASP A 328 7.47 14.01 30.87
C ASP A 328 6.55 12.95 31.50
N GLU A 329 5.23 13.06 31.31
CA GLU A 329 4.26 12.03 31.71
C GLU A 329 4.54 10.68 31.03
N LEU A 330 4.80 10.67 29.72
CA LEU A 330 5.17 9.45 28.98
C LEU A 330 6.48 8.84 29.50
N PHE A 331 7.47 9.66 29.85
CA PHE A 331 8.72 9.18 30.45
C PHE A 331 8.47 8.53 31.81
N ILE A 332 7.65 9.15 32.65
CA ILE A 332 7.27 8.59 33.96
C ILE A 332 6.56 7.25 33.78
N ASP A 333 5.58 7.16 32.87
CA ASP A 333 4.84 5.93 32.57
C ASP A 333 5.76 4.80 32.08
N LEU A 334 6.74 5.12 31.23
CA LEU A 334 7.73 4.16 30.76
C LEU A 334 8.61 3.66 31.91
N LEU A 335 9.10 4.56 32.76
CA LEU A 335 9.90 4.21 33.93
C LEU A 335 9.11 3.34 34.92
N GLU A 336 7.85 3.64 35.17
CA GLU A 336 6.98 2.81 36.01
C GLU A 336 6.79 1.42 35.43
N ARG A 337 6.56 1.30 34.13
CA ARG A 337 6.41 0.00 33.46
C ARG A 337 7.70 -0.82 33.52
N GLU A 338 8.85 -0.19 33.27
CA GLU A 338 10.15 -0.85 33.40
C GLU A 338 10.43 -1.31 34.83
N TYR A 339 10.12 -0.46 35.82
CA TYR A 339 10.27 -0.80 37.23
C TYR A 339 9.40 -2.02 37.59
N ARG A 340 8.11 -1.98 37.23
CA ARG A 340 7.19 -3.11 37.46
C ARG A 340 7.64 -4.39 36.75
N ALA A 341 8.15 -4.30 35.52
CA ALA A 341 8.67 -5.45 34.78
C ALA A 341 9.92 -6.05 35.44
N LYS A 342 10.80 -5.22 36.00
CA LYS A 342 11.98 -5.69 36.76
C LYS A 342 11.56 -6.39 38.05
N ASP A 343 10.57 -5.85 38.76
CA ASP A 343 10.07 -6.45 40.00
C ASP A 343 9.34 -7.77 39.74
N THR A 344 8.49 -7.85 38.71
CA THR A 344 7.85 -9.13 38.34
C THR A 344 8.87 -10.18 37.94
N LYS A 345 9.92 -9.82 37.20
CA LYS A 345 11.02 -10.73 36.86
C LYS A 345 11.71 -11.27 38.12
N LYS A 346 12.06 -10.41 39.09
CA LYS A 346 12.64 -10.85 40.37
C LYS A 346 11.72 -11.80 41.13
N VAL A 347 10.42 -11.53 41.16
CA VAL A 347 9.43 -12.40 41.81
C VAL A 347 9.38 -13.78 41.13
N LEU A 348 9.38 -13.83 39.79
CA LEU A 348 9.40 -15.08 39.04
C LEU A 348 10.70 -15.87 39.25
N GLU A 349 11.84 -15.20 39.31
CA GLU A 349 13.15 -15.82 39.62
C GLU A 349 13.14 -16.45 41.02
N ASN A 350 12.58 -15.75 42.01
CA ASN A 350 12.42 -16.28 43.37
C ASN A 350 11.51 -17.52 43.40
N ILE A 351 10.39 -17.50 42.66
CA ILE A 351 9.48 -18.66 42.56
C ILE A 351 10.19 -19.84 41.90
N ALA A 352 10.92 -19.61 40.81
CA ALA A 352 11.66 -20.66 40.12
C ALA A 352 12.74 -21.28 41.03
N ALA A 353 13.47 -20.47 41.79
CA ALA A 353 14.46 -20.94 42.76
C ALA A 353 13.82 -21.79 43.87
N GLN A 354 12.68 -21.35 44.41
CA GLN A 354 11.94 -22.12 45.42
C GLN A 354 11.41 -23.45 44.88
N GLN A 355 10.91 -23.46 43.63
CA GLN A 355 10.45 -24.69 42.98
C GLN A 355 11.61 -25.66 42.76
N ALA A 356 12.75 -25.18 42.25
CA ALA A 356 13.95 -25.99 42.07
C ALA A 356 14.42 -26.62 43.39
N ALA A 357 14.46 -25.84 44.48
CA ALA A 357 14.78 -26.34 45.82
C ALA A 357 13.77 -27.39 46.31
N SER A 358 12.47 -27.18 46.06
CA SER A 358 11.44 -28.16 46.41
C SER A 358 11.56 -29.47 45.62
N TYR A 359 11.94 -29.41 44.35
CA TYR A 359 12.16 -30.61 43.53
C TYR A 359 13.39 -31.38 44.00
N ALA A 360 14.51 -30.68 44.26
CA ALA A 360 15.72 -31.28 44.81
C ALA A 360 15.44 -32.00 46.14
N ASN A 361 14.76 -31.33 47.08
CA ASN A 361 14.36 -31.95 48.35
C ASN A 361 13.47 -33.18 48.15
N ARG A 362 12.55 -33.15 47.18
CA ARG A 362 11.68 -34.29 46.87
C ARG A 362 12.46 -35.48 46.31
N GLU A 363 13.46 -35.23 45.49
CA GLU A 363 14.34 -36.27 44.95
C GLU A 363 15.17 -36.92 46.07
N GLU A 364 15.77 -36.11 46.94
CA GLU A 364 16.52 -36.59 48.11
C GLU A 364 15.64 -37.47 49.01
N VAL A 365 14.43 -37.01 49.36
CA VAL A 365 13.48 -37.80 50.16
C VAL A 365 13.09 -39.11 49.45
N CYS A 366 12.91 -39.09 48.13
CA CYS A 366 12.63 -40.30 47.35
C CYS A 366 13.80 -41.29 47.40
N LEU A 367 15.04 -40.81 47.27
CA LEU A 367 16.25 -41.63 47.36
C LEU A 367 16.40 -42.25 48.76
N GLN A 368 16.19 -41.46 49.82
CA GLN A 368 16.22 -41.96 51.20
C GLN A 368 15.15 -43.03 51.44
N ARG A 369 13.93 -42.86 50.92
CA ARG A 369 12.86 -43.87 51.03
C ARG A 369 13.20 -45.17 50.30
N LYS A 370 13.79 -45.08 49.10
CA LYS A 370 14.25 -46.26 48.35
C LYS A 370 15.35 -47.00 49.12
N ALA A 371 16.32 -46.28 49.67
CA ALA A 371 17.39 -46.86 50.50
C ALA A 371 16.83 -47.54 51.76
N ALA A 372 15.92 -46.88 52.49
CA ALA A 372 15.29 -47.46 53.68
C ALA A 372 14.47 -48.73 53.37
N LYS A 373 13.76 -48.74 52.22
CA LYS A 373 13.03 -49.92 51.75
C LYS A 373 13.98 -51.08 51.42
N TYR A 374 15.06 -50.79 50.69
CA TYR A 374 16.10 -51.77 50.36
C TYR A 374 16.68 -52.43 51.61
N PHE A 375 17.05 -51.65 52.63
CA PHE A 375 17.57 -52.20 53.87
C PHE A 375 16.54 -53.06 54.60
N ARG A 376 15.26 -52.65 54.68
CA ARG A 376 14.20 -53.47 55.29
C ARG A 376 14.01 -54.81 54.58
N GLU A 377 14.04 -54.82 53.26
CA GLU A 377 13.90 -56.04 52.45
C GLU A 377 15.08 -57.00 52.65
N GLN A 378 16.30 -56.47 52.74
CA GLN A 378 17.47 -57.28 53.10
C GLN A 378 17.36 -57.92 54.49
N TRP A 379 16.94 -57.15 55.50
CA TRP A 379 16.74 -57.67 56.86
C TRP A 379 15.69 -58.78 56.91
N ALA A 380 14.58 -58.63 56.19
CA ALA A 380 13.54 -59.67 56.09
C ALA A 380 14.04 -60.93 55.36
N ALA A 381 14.82 -60.77 54.28
CA ALA A 381 15.40 -61.89 53.53
C ALA A 381 16.44 -62.68 54.35
N ILE A 382 17.20 -62.02 55.21
CA ILE A 382 18.16 -62.67 56.12
C ILE A 382 17.42 -63.45 57.22
N GLY A 383 16.31 -62.93 57.73
CA GLY A 383 15.51 -63.60 58.78
C GLY A 383 14.79 -64.87 58.30
N ASN A 384 14.30 -64.88 57.05
CA ASN A 384 13.53 -66.01 56.51
C ASN A 384 14.38 -67.20 56.03
N ASN A 385 15.69 -67.02 55.84
CA ASN A 385 16.60 -68.05 55.32
C ASN A 385 17.34 -68.83 56.41
N ILE A 386 16.93 -68.74 57.68
CA ILE A 386 17.54 -69.48 58.79
C ILE A 386 16.74 -70.78 59.01
N PRO A 387 17.27 -71.97 58.68
CA PRO A 387 16.59 -73.23 58.95
C PRO A 387 16.50 -73.47 60.48
N ARG A 388 15.32 -73.88 60.95
CA ARG A 388 15.08 -74.27 62.34
C ARG A 388 15.11 -75.80 62.46
N ASP A 389 16.26 -76.36 62.82
CA ASP A 389 16.42 -77.80 63.12
C ASP A 389 16.71 -78.07 64.61
N SER A 390 16.37 -79.29 65.05
CA SER A 390 16.34 -79.75 66.45
C SER A 390 17.47 -80.73 66.81
N THR A 391 18.69 -80.23 66.98
CA THR A 391 19.83 -80.98 67.60
C THR A 391 20.69 -80.06 68.48
N SER A 392 21.61 -80.59 69.29
CA SER A 392 22.26 -79.85 70.42
C SER A 392 22.85 -78.48 70.04
N PHE A 393 22.71 -77.48 70.93
CA PHE A 393 22.95 -76.05 70.67
C PHE A 393 24.34 -75.72 70.08
N GLY A 394 25.40 -76.43 70.50
CA GLY A 394 26.78 -76.19 70.05
C GLY A 394 27.04 -76.67 68.61
N GLU A 395 26.64 -77.89 68.29
CA GLU A 395 26.74 -78.43 66.92
C GLU A 395 25.76 -77.72 65.97
N ARG A 396 24.61 -77.25 66.49
CA ARG A 396 23.65 -76.41 65.76
C ARG A 396 24.27 -75.06 65.39
N GLN A 397 24.95 -74.38 66.33
CA GLN A 397 25.63 -73.11 66.02
C GLN A 397 26.77 -73.30 65.04
N HIS A 398 27.57 -74.36 65.19
CA HIS A 398 28.70 -74.59 64.30
C HIS A 398 28.26 -74.95 62.87
N SER A 399 27.30 -75.88 62.71
CA SER A 399 26.77 -76.25 61.39
C SER A 399 25.98 -75.11 60.74
N LEU A 400 25.17 -74.36 61.51
CA LEU A 400 24.53 -73.14 61.00
C LEU A 400 25.55 -72.09 60.60
N ASN A 401 26.61 -71.85 61.39
CA ASN A 401 27.62 -70.84 61.04
C ASN A 401 28.43 -71.26 59.82
N VAL A 402 28.81 -72.53 59.70
CA VAL A 402 29.53 -73.03 58.52
C VAL A 402 28.64 -72.96 57.28
N GLY A 403 27.40 -73.45 57.36
CA GLY A 403 26.44 -73.37 56.25
C GLY A 403 26.06 -71.94 55.88
N ARG A 404 25.90 -71.06 56.87
CA ARG A 404 25.61 -69.63 56.68
C ARG A 404 26.79 -68.89 56.08
N ASN A 405 28.02 -69.22 56.48
CA ASN A 405 29.23 -68.62 55.91
C ASN A 405 29.47 -69.10 54.46
N ALA A 406 29.29 -70.39 54.18
CA ALA A 406 29.40 -70.94 52.83
C ALA A 406 28.34 -70.34 51.90
N MET A 407 27.07 -70.30 52.33
CA MET A 407 25.99 -69.72 51.52
C MET A 407 26.15 -68.19 51.37
N MET A 408 26.66 -67.49 52.39
CA MET A 408 26.97 -66.06 52.27
C MET A 408 28.11 -65.82 51.28
N GLN A 409 29.18 -66.61 51.31
CA GLN A 409 30.28 -66.50 50.35
C GLN A 409 29.81 -66.75 48.92
N GLU A 410 29.00 -67.79 48.70
CA GLU A 410 28.46 -68.12 47.38
C GLU A 410 27.54 -67.02 46.86
N LYS A 411 26.65 -66.49 47.70
CA LYS A 411 25.79 -65.35 47.34
C LYS A 411 26.57 -64.06 47.11
N ASN A 412 27.62 -63.79 47.87
CA ASN A 412 28.47 -62.63 47.66
C ASN A 412 29.20 -62.73 46.32
N MET A 413 29.72 -63.91 45.97
CA MET A 413 30.35 -64.15 44.67
C MET A 413 29.37 -64.01 43.50
N GLN A 414 28.15 -64.51 43.65
CA GLN A 414 27.08 -64.30 42.66
C GLN A 414 26.72 -62.82 42.53
N CYS A 415 26.52 -62.12 43.64
CA CYS A 415 26.20 -60.69 43.64
C CYS A 415 27.31 -59.86 42.98
N HIS A 416 28.58 -60.19 43.23
CA HIS A 416 29.70 -59.54 42.54
C HIS A 416 29.70 -59.78 41.03
N ARG A 417 29.39 -61.01 40.58
CA ARG A 417 29.26 -61.32 39.15
C ARG A 417 28.10 -60.55 38.51
N GLU A 418 26.93 -60.56 39.14
CA GLU A 418 25.75 -59.82 38.70
C GLU A 418 26.02 -58.30 38.64
N MET A 419 26.74 -57.74 39.61
CA MET A 419 27.12 -56.32 39.63
C MET A 419 28.08 -55.96 38.49
N VAL A 420 29.01 -56.86 38.15
CA VAL A 420 29.91 -56.68 37.00
C VAL A 420 29.14 -56.75 35.68
N GLU A 421 28.24 -57.71 35.54
CA GLU A 421 27.37 -57.83 34.36
C GLU A 421 26.45 -56.62 34.20
N LEU A 422 25.82 -56.15 35.28
CA LEU A 422 25.05 -54.91 35.32
C LEU A 422 25.90 -53.69 34.94
N ALA A 423 27.14 -53.61 35.41
CA ALA A 423 28.04 -52.52 35.04
C ALA A 423 28.38 -52.54 33.54
N ILE A 424 28.58 -53.73 32.95
CA ILE A 424 28.81 -53.91 31.51
C ILE A 424 27.55 -53.54 30.72
N ALA A 425 26.38 -54.05 31.12
CA ALA A 425 25.10 -53.73 30.49
C ALA A 425 24.80 -52.22 30.55
N ASN A 426 25.04 -51.57 31.70
CA ASN A 426 24.91 -50.12 31.85
C ASN A 426 25.88 -49.34 30.95
N LYS A 427 27.11 -49.82 30.76
CA LYS A 427 28.05 -49.21 29.80
C LYS A 427 27.53 -49.32 28.37
N HIS A 428 26.95 -50.46 27.98
CA HIS A 428 26.33 -50.62 26.66
C HIS A 428 25.09 -49.74 26.48
N HIS A 429 24.21 -49.66 27.48
CA HIS A 429 23.07 -48.75 27.46
C HIS A 429 23.49 -47.29 27.30
N ARG A 430 24.47 -46.82 28.09
CA ARG A 430 24.98 -45.44 27.96
C ARG A 430 25.55 -45.15 26.57
N LYS A 431 26.24 -46.13 25.95
CA LYS A 431 26.73 -45.98 24.57
C LYS A 431 25.58 -45.91 23.57
N ALA A 432 24.57 -46.78 23.69
CA ALA A 432 23.40 -46.77 22.83
C ALA A 432 22.59 -45.47 22.96
N ASP A 433 22.44 -44.95 24.18
CA ASP A 433 21.78 -43.66 24.44
C ASP A 433 22.57 -42.49 23.83
N ALA A 434 23.92 -42.51 23.95
CA ALA A 434 24.78 -41.51 23.32
C ALA A 434 24.73 -41.57 21.79
N GLU A 435 24.63 -42.75 21.19
CA GLU A 435 24.45 -42.92 19.75
C GLU A 435 23.06 -42.46 19.29
N SER A 436 22.02 -42.80 20.05
CA SER A 436 20.65 -42.34 19.78
C SER A 436 20.55 -40.82 19.80
N THR A 437 21.11 -40.18 20.83
CA THR A 437 21.14 -38.70 20.93
C THR A 437 21.92 -38.08 19.77
N ARG A 438 23.09 -38.64 19.39
CA ARG A 438 23.83 -38.19 18.20
C ARG A 438 23.00 -38.30 16.93
N ASN A 439 22.35 -39.43 16.71
CA ASN A 439 21.49 -39.64 15.54
C ASN A 439 20.35 -38.62 15.50
N ILE A 440 19.68 -38.39 16.63
CA ILE A 440 18.61 -37.38 16.74
C ILE A 440 19.15 -35.98 16.43
N THR A 441 20.29 -35.58 17.01
CA THR A 441 20.89 -34.27 16.73
C THR A 441 21.29 -34.10 15.27
N SER A 442 21.82 -35.15 14.63
CA SER A 442 22.17 -35.12 13.21
C SER A 442 20.92 -35.01 12.31
N ALA A 443 19.84 -35.71 12.65
CA ALA A 443 18.58 -35.63 11.92
C ALA A 443 17.93 -34.23 12.06
N LEU A 444 17.98 -33.63 13.26
CA LEU A 444 17.52 -32.26 13.48
C LEU A 444 18.34 -31.25 12.68
N ALA A 445 19.67 -31.39 12.65
CA ALA A 445 20.53 -30.52 11.85
C ALA A 445 20.25 -30.65 10.34
N GLN A 446 20.00 -31.87 9.85
CA GLN A 446 19.61 -32.09 8.45
C GLN A 446 18.26 -31.46 8.12
N LEU A 447 17.28 -31.58 9.01
CA LEU A 447 15.97 -30.94 8.86
C LEU A 447 16.08 -29.42 8.82
N GLN A 448 16.85 -28.83 9.75
CA GLN A 448 17.08 -27.38 9.79
C GLN A 448 17.77 -26.89 8.51
N ASN A 449 18.82 -27.59 8.04
CA ASN A 449 19.48 -27.24 6.78
C ASN A 449 18.52 -27.31 5.58
N ALA A 450 17.63 -28.30 5.54
CA ALA A 450 16.64 -28.43 4.48
C ALA A 450 15.59 -27.30 4.53
N GLU A 451 15.19 -26.87 5.72
CA GLU A 451 14.29 -25.73 5.91
C GLU A 451 14.97 -24.41 5.49
N ASP A 452 16.21 -24.18 5.89
CA ASP A 452 16.98 -22.99 5.51
C ASP A 452 17.20 -22.91 4.00
N LEU A 453 17.44 -24.05 3.33
CA LEU A 453 17.52 -24.12 1.88
C LEU A 453 16.18 -23.76 1.22
N ALA A 454 15.07 -24.31 1.72
CA ALA A 454 13.74 -23.97 1.22
C ALA A 454 13.42 -22.48 1.39
N VAL A 455 13.82 -21.87 2.51
CA VAL A 455 13.68 -20.42 2.74
C VAL A 455 14.51 -19.62 1.73
N LYS A 456 15.78 -19.99 1.51
CA LYS A 456 16.66 -19.31 0.53
C LYS A 456 16.14 -19.44 -0.91
N GLU A 457 15.65 -20.60 -1.29
CA GLU A 457 15.05 -20.84 -2.61
C GLU A 457 13.80 -19.98 -2.80
N GLU A 458 12.91 -19.93 -1.81
CA GLU A 458 11.70 -19.10 -1.89
C GLU A 458 12.02 -17.60 -1.84
N ARG A 459 13.05 -17.19 -1.09
CA ARG A 459 13.56 -15.82 -1.08
C ARG A 459 14.00 -15.39 -2.48
N LEU A 460 14.83 -16.20 -3.15
CA LEU A 460 15.26 -15.95 -4.52
C LEU A 460 14.10 -15.99 -5.51
N ARG A 461 13.12 -16.89 -5.31
CA ARG A 461 11.93 -16.99 -6.15
C ARG A 461 11.09 -15.71 -6.09
N MET A 462 10.85 -15.19 -4.88
CA MET A 462 10.11 -13.93 -4.70
C MET A 462 10.82 -12.78 -5.43
N LEU A 463 12.14 -12.65 -5.25
CA LEU A 463 12.91 -11.63 -5.94
C LEU A 463 12.88 -11.79 -7.47
N ARG A 464 12.99 -13.01 -7.99
CA ARG A 464 12.92 -13.28 -9.45
C ARG A 464 11.55 -13.01 -10.05
N SER A 465 10.48 -13.10 -9.26
CA SER A 465 9.12 -12.81 -9.73
C SER A 465 8.87 -11.31 -9.94
N GLU A 466 9.72 -10.46 -9.38
CA GLU A 466 9.59 -9.00 -9.45
C GLU A 466 10.40 -8.40 -10.61
N PRO A 467 9.93 -7.30 -11.22
CA PRO A 467 10.66 -6.63 -12.28
C PRO A 467 11.91 -5.92 -11.74
N ARG A 468 12.94 -5.80 -12.59
CA ARG A 468 14.21 -5.16 -12.21
C ARG A 468 14.07 -3.74 -11.67
N GLU A 469 13.12 -2.96 -12.18
CA GLU A 469 12.82 -1.62 -11.67
C GLU A 469 12.48 -1.65 -10.18
N VAL A 470 11.63 -2.59 -9.76
CA VAL A 470 11.22 -2.78 -8.36
C VAL A 470 12.41 -3.23 -7.53
N LEU A 471 13.18 -4.19 -8.03
CA LEU A 471 14.37 -4.70 -7.33
C LEU A 471 15.42 -3.61 -7.09
N ASN A 472 15.65 -2.73 -8.06
CA ASN A 472 16.57 -1.60 -7.92
C ASN A 472 16.05 -0.51 -6.96
N ALA A 473 14.74 -0.47 -6.71
CA ALA A 473 14.12 0.46 -5.77
C ALA A 473 14.06 -0.09 -4.33
N ILE A 474 14.37 -1.37 -4.11
CA ILE A 474 14.50 -1.97 -2.78
C ILE A 474 15.72 -1.37 -2.06
N ARG A 475 15.64 -1.24 -0.73
CA ARG A 475 16.75 -0.74 0.08
C ARG A 475 17.98 -1.64 -0.02
N PRO A 476 19.20 -1.10 -0.21
CA PRO A 476 20.40 -1.92 -0.43
C PRO A 476 20.72 -2.93 0.68
N PHE A 477 20.40 -2.62 1.94
CA PHE A 477 20.66 -3.53 3.06
C PHE A 477 19.62 -4.67 3.18
N ALA A 478 18.48 -4.57 2.50
CA ALA A 478 17.44 -5.60 2.53
C ALA A 478 17.79 -6.81 1.64
N LEU A 479 18.77 -6.65 0.76
CA LEU A 479 19.27 -7.67 -0.16
C LEU A 479 20.65 -8.16 0.28
N THR A 480 20.91 -9.45 0.13
CA THR A 480 22.24 -10.01 0.42
C THR A 480 23.21 -9.73 -0.72
N ALA A 481 24.52 -9.72 -0.44
CA ALA A 481 25.54 -9.53 -1.48
C ALA A 481 25.43 -10.58 -2.59
N SER A 482 25.12 -11.84 -2.23
CA SER A 482 24.86 -12.91 -3.20
C SER A 482 23.64 -12.61 -4.07
N GLU A 483 22.56 -12.07 -3.51
CA GLU A 483 21.36 -11.71 -4.29
C GLU A 483 21.65 -10.62 -5.31
N HIS A 484 22.42 -9.59 -4.93
CA HIS A 484 22.83 -8.54 -5.87
C HIS A 484 23.59 -9.10 -7.08
N THR A 485 24.51 -10.04 -6.84
CA THR A 485 25.27 -10.69 -7.92
C THR A 485 24.41 -11.62 -8.77
N LEU A 486 23.55 -12.44 -8.16
CA LEU A 486 22.70 -13.40 -8.87
C LEU A 486 21.61 -12.73 -9.72
N LEU A 487 21.13 -11.56 -9.29
CA LEU A 487 20.07 -10.82 -9.96
C LEU A 487 20.58 -9.71 -10.89
N ASN A 488 21.91 -9.55 -11.00
CA ASN A 488 22.57 -8.49 -11.78
C ASN A 488 21.99 -7.11 -11.49
N LEU A 489 21.82 -6.78 -10.21
CA LEU A 489 21.26 -5.50 -9.78
C LEU A 489 22.36 -4.43 -9.78
N GLU A 490 22.00 -3.21 -10.15
CA GLU A 490 22.92 -2.08 -10.04
C GLU A 490 23.19 -1.85 -8.55
N THR A 491 24.43 -2.10 -8.12
CA THR A 491 24.84 -1.65 -6.79
C THR A 491 24.79 -0.15 -6.82
N SER A 492 23.87 0.45 -6.05
CA SER A 492 23.71 1.89 -5.99
C SER A 492 24.96 2.53 -5.39
N LYS A 493 25.98 2.76 -6.23
CA LYS A 493 26.99 3.79 -6.01
C LYS A 493 26.30 5.14 -6.21
N ARG A 494 25.46 5.56 -5.26
CA ARG A 494 24.93 6.93 -5.04
C ARG A 494 23.82 6.87 -3.99
N ILE A 495 24.20 7.12 -2.75
CA ILE A 495 23.49 8.08 -1.92
C ILE A 495 24.44 9.26 -1.79
#